data_AF-A0A5S4F9D8-F1
#
_entry.id   AF-A0A5S4F9D8-F1
#
_cell.length_a   1.000
_cell.length_b   1.000
_cell.length_c   1.000
_cell.angle_alpha   90.00
_cell.angle_beta   90.00
_cell.angle_gamma   90.00
#
_symmetry.space_group_name_H-M   'P 1'
#
loop_
_entity.id
_entity.type
_entity.pdbx_description
1 polymer ?
#
loop_
_entity_poly.entity_id
_entity_poly.type
_entity_poly.pdbx_seq_one_letter_code
_entity_poly.pdbx_strand_id
1 'polypeptide(L)' 'MYSQGTKGLGRIKSRIRELVAWADREICMEPDEFAYHVGWTVTRTGFGARRYRDPRFDQLRLPRRVHEEVT' A
#
# COMPACT_ATOMS: atom_id res chain seq x y z
N MET A 1 40.49 4.41 16.13
CA MET A 1 39.47 3.57 16.82
C MET A 1 38.13 4.29 16.80
N TYR A 2 37.23 3.96 15.88
CA TYR A 2 35.84 4.46 15.87
C TYR A 2 34.91 3.29 15.53
N SER A 3 34.37 2.59 16.54
CA SER A 3 33.49 1.43 16.24
C SER A 3 32.45 1.05 17.29
N GLN A 4 32.30 1.82 18.38
CA GLN A 4 31.18 1.64 19.33
C GLN A 4 30.02 2.62 19.11
N GLY A 5 30.29 3.91 18.83
CA GLY A 5 29.23 4.92 18.65
C GLY A 5 28.31 4.67 17.44
N THR A 6 28.85 4.10 16.36
CA THR A 6 28.08 3.82 15.12
C THR A 6 27.08 2.68 15.28
N LYS A 7 27.39 1.68 16.12
CA LYS A 7 26.51 0.52 16.37
C LYS A 7 25.26 0.90 17.17
N GLY A 8 25.39 1.82 18.14
CA GLY A 8 24.27 2.36 18.92
C GLY A 8 23.29 3.16 18.05
N LEU A 9 23.83 4.05 17.19
CA LEU A 9 23.02 4.83 16.25
C LEU A 9 22.27 3.95 15.25
N GLY A 10 22.91 2.87 14.76
CA GLY A 10 22.25 1.90 13.88
C GLY A 10 21.06 1.21 14.55
N ARG A 11 21.21 0.78 15.81
CA ARG A 11 20.12 0.16 16.58
C ARG A 11 18.95 1.11 16.83
N ILE A 12 19.24 2.36 17.18
CA ILE A 12 18.20 3.38 17.40
C ILE A 12 17.44 3.65 16.10
N LYS A 13 18.15 3.83 14.98
CA LYS A 13 17.51 4.02 13.66
C LYS A 13 16.62 2.82 13.26
N SER A 14 17.02 1.59 13.57
CA SER A 14 16.19 0.40 13.32
C SER A 14 14.90 0.46 14.13
N ARG A 15 14.99 0.73 15.45
CA ARG A 15 13.83 0.83 16.33
C ARG A 15 12.86 1.92 15.87
N ILE A 16 13.37 3.08 15.45
CA ILE A 16 12.51 4.15 14.92
C ILE A 16 11.79 3.68 13.65
N ARG A 17 12.47 2.98 12.73
CA ARG A 17 11.85 2.45 11.51
C ARG A 17 10.77 1.40 11.81
N GLU A 18 11.02 0.53 12.78
CA GLU A 18 10.04 -0.48 13.23
C GLU A 18 8.80 0.19 13.83
N LEU A 19 8.99 1.20 14.69
CA LEU A 19 7.89 1.97 15.26
C LEU A 19 7.06 2.68 14.19
N VAL A 20 7.73 3.32 13.22
CA VAL A 20 7.05 3.97 12.09
C VAL A 20 6.29 2.94 11.25
N ALA A 21 6.87 1.77 10.98
CA ALA A 21 6.18 0.72 10.24
C ALA A 21 4.96 0.16 10.98
N TRP A 22 5.05 0.04 12.30
CA TRP A 22 3.95 -0.42 13.14
C TRP A 22 2.81 0.60 13.18
N ALA A 23 3.13 1.88 13.47
CA ALA A 23 2.16 2.96 13.45
C ALA A 23 1.50 3.11 12.07
N ASP A 24 2.29 2.97 11.00
CA ASP A 24 1.76 3.01 9.63
C ASP A 24 0.74 1.90 9.38
N ARG A 25 1.02 0.68 9.85
CA ARG A 25 0.10 -0.45 9.70
C ARG A 25 -1.17 -0.27 10.54
N GLU A 26 -1.04 0.23 11.76
CA GLU A 26 -2.16 0.42 12.67
C GLU A 26 -3.20 1.40 12.11
N ILE A 27 -2.76 2.55 11.59
CA ILE A 27 -3.67 3.60 11.07
C ILE A 27 -4.45 3.20 9.82
N CYS A 28 -4.10 2.11 9.14
CA CYS A 28 -4.83 1.64 7.96
C CYS A 28 -5.29 0.20 8.04
N MET A 29 -5.19 -0.42 9.21
CA MET A 29 -5.60 -1.80 9.41
C MET A 29 -7.03 -2.03 8.92
N GLU A 30 -7.98 -1.21 9.35
CA GLU A 30 -9.39 -1.34 8.98
C GLU A 30 -9.64 -1.15 7.46
N PRO A 31 -9.15 -0.08 6.80
CA PRO A 31 -9.24 0.05 5.35
C PRO A 31 -8.58 -1.09 4.55
N ASP A 32 -7.43 -1.58 5.01
CA ASP A 32 -6.70 -2.67 4.35
C ASP A 32 -7.46 -4.01 4.52
N GLU A 33 -8.06 -4.25 5.69
CA GLU A 33 -8.93 -5.40 5.94
C GLU A 33 -10.19 -5.36 5.07
N PHE A 34 -10.83 -4.20 4.97
CA PHE A 34 -11.95 -4.01 4.06
C PHE A 34 -11.54 -4.33 2.63
N ALA A 35 -10.44 -3.73 2.15
CA ALA A 35 -9.93 -3.93 0.80
C ALA A 35 -9.63 -5.41 0.54
N TYR A 36 -9.02 -6.12 1.49
CA TYR A 36 -8.80 -7.56 1.41
C TYR A 36 -10.13 -8.33 1.28
N HIS A 37 -11.12 -8.01 2.12
CA HIS A 37 -12.41 -8.67 2.13
C HIS A 37 -13.18 -8.51 0.81
N VAL A 38 -13.09 -7.32 0.19
CA VAL A 38 -13.76 -7.03 -1.09
C VAL A 38 -12.91 -7.34 -2.32
N GLY A 39 -11.71 -7.90 -2.15
CA GLY A 39 -10.82 -8.28 -3.26
C GLY A 39 -10.18 -7.10 -3.99
N TRP A 40 -9.99 -5.97 -3.32
CA TRP A 40 -9.30 -4.80 -3.86
C TRP A 40 -7.78 -4.96 -3.76
N THR A 41 -7.06 -4.32 -4.69
CA THR A 41 -5.59 -4.23 -4.62
C THR A 41 -5.20 -2.99 -3.83
N VAL A 42 -4.29 -3.14 -2.87
CA VAL A 42 -3.74 -2.03 -2.07
C VAL A 42 -2.29 -1.78 -2.46
N THR A 43 -1.94 -0.52 -2.73
CA THR A 43 -0.55 -0.10 -2.97
C THR A 43 -0.15 0.96 -1.96
N ARG A 44 0.91 0.71 -1.19
CA ARG A 44 1.48 1.70 -0.27
C ARG A 44 2.18 2.80 -1.04
N THR A 45 1.79 4.06 -0.81
CA THR A 45 2.37 5.23 -1.48
C THR A 45 3.15 6.14 -0.52
N GLY A 46 3.02 5.91 0.79
CA GLY A 46 3.75 6.65 1.83
C GLY A 46 3.28 6.24 3.22
N PHE A 47 3.78 6.92 4.25
CA PHE A 47 3.24 6.78 5.61
C PHE A 47 1.82 7.34 5.65
N GLY A 48 0.86 6.59 6.16
CA GLY A 48 -0.55 6.97 6.15
C GLY A 48 -1.23 6.86 4.79
N ALA A 49 -0.49 6.59 3.72
CA ALA A 49 -0.97 6.74 2.36
C ALA A 49 -1.04 5.39 1.62
N ARG A 50 -2.26 5.03 1.20
CA ARG A 50 -2.54 3.88 0.35
C ARG A 50 -3.33 4.31 -0.87
N ARG A 51 -3.10 3.60 -1.96
CA ARG A 51 -3.96 3.61 -3.14
C ARG A 51 -4.72 2.30 -3.17
N TYR A 52 -6.04 2.39 -3.03
CA TYR A 52 -6.95 1.26 -3.19
C TYR A 52 -7.43 1.20 -4.64
N ARG A 53 -7.43 0.00 -5.22
CA ARG A 53 -7.90 -0.25 -6.58
C ARG A 53 -8.96 -1.34 -6.55
N ASP A 54 -10.16 -0.96 -6.96
CA ASP A 54 -11.28 -1.86 -7.18
C ASP A 54 -11.24 -2.42 -8.61
N PRO A 55 -11.06 -3.74 -8.80
CA PRO A 55 -11.01 -4.37 -10.12
C PRO A 55 -12.26 -4.15 -10.99
N ARG A 56 -13.41 -3.86 -10.37
CA ARG A 56 -14.68 -3.61 -11.12
C ARG A 56 -14.60 -2.36 -11.98
N PHE A 57 -13.84 -1.34 -11.55
CA PHE A 57 -13.63 -0.13 -12.35
C PHE A 57 -12.67 -0.33 -13.52
N ASP A 58 -11.86 -1.40 -13.51
CA ASP A 58 -10.98 -1.71 -14.64
C ASP A 58 -11.79 -2.12 -15.88
N GLN A 59 -12.95 -2.74 -15.67
CA GLN A 59 -13.86 -3.16 -16.74
C GLN A 59 -14.52 -1.94 -17.44
N LEU A 60 -14.76 -0.86 -16.70
CA LEU A 60 -15.31 0.39 -17.25
C LEU A 60 -14.31 1.15 -18.14
N ARG A 61 -13.01 0.83 -18.02
CA ARG A 61 -11.95 1.39 -18.87
C ARG A 61 -11.75 0.61 -20.17
N LEU A 62 -12.35 -0.58 -20.31
CA LEU A 62 -12.32 -1.28 -21.57
C LEU A 62 -13.20 -0.50 -22.56
N PRO A 63 -12.67 -0.10 -23.73
CA PRO A 63 -13.52 0.43 -24.78
C PRO A 63 -14.57 -0.64 -25.07
N ARG A 64 -15.84 -0.28 -24.86
CA ARG A 64 -16.98 -1.11 -25.24
C ARG A 64 -16.74 -1.47 -26.70
N ARG A 65 -16.41 -2.74 -26.98
CA ARG A 65 -16.43 -3.25 -28.36
C ARG A 65 -17.90 -3.22 -28.75
N VAL A 66 -18.33 -2.08 -29.29
CA VAL A 66 -19.53 -2.02 -30.09
C VAL A 66 -19.21 -2.97 -31.24
N HIS A 67 -19.82 -4.14 -31.23
CA HIS A 67 -19.93 -4.90 -32.45
C HIS A 67 -20.71 -3.98 -33.39
N GLU A 68 -20.01 -3.36 -34.34
CA GLU A 68 -20.66 -2.80 -35.51
C GLU A 68 -21.48 -3.95 -36.09
N GLU A 69 -22.79 -3.87 -35.95
CA GLU A 69 -23.71 -4.72 -36.67
C GLU A 69 -23.38 -4.54 -38.15
N VAL A 70 -22.84 -5.59 -38.75
CA VAL A 70 -22.53 -5.63 -40.17
C VAL A 70 -23.86 -5.62 -40.92
N THR A 71 -24.13 -4.46 -41.51
CA THR A 71 -25.00 -4.16 -42.68
C THR A 71 -26.49 -4.40 -42.55
#